data_AF-G7TAT5-F1
#
_entry.id   AF-G7TAT5-F1
#
_cell.length_a   1.000
_cell.length_b   1.000
_cell.length_c   1.000
_cell.angle_alpha   90.00
_cell.angle_beta   90.00
_cell.angle_gamma   90.00
#
_symmetry.space_group_name_H-M   'P 1'
#
loop_
_entity.id
_entity.type
_entity.pdbx_description
1 polymer ?
#
loop_
_entity_poly.entity_id
_entity_poly.type
_entity_poly.pdbx_seq_one_letter_code
_entity_poly.pdbx_strand_id
1 'polypeptide(L)'
;MPAGQSVMSVASADPTGDGRQHYVLALRDLAEDTLRTNGRAAPSRILRVLVANADGSFVDAACNTRVIFTADEGGQCDPFLDSDQGRVAKGSYFTVHNGVACGQH
;
A
#
# COMPACT_ATOMS: atom_id res chain seq x y z
N MET A 1 1.38 1.19 -13.91
CA MET A 1 0.88 0.23 -12.89
C MET A 1 0.59 -1.10 -13.56
N PRO A 2 0.76 -2.25 -12.89
CA PRO A 2 0.37 -3.55 -13.45
C PRO A 2 -1.10 -3.55 -13.86
N ALA A 3 -1.42 -4.23 -14.96
CA ALA A 3 -2.80 -4.36 -15.42
C ALA A 3 -3.68 -5.02 -14.33
N GLY A 4 -4.91 -4.53 -14.16
CA GLY A 4 -5.85 -5.07 -13.18
C GLY A 4 -5.71 -4.53 -11.76
N GLN A 5 -4.78 -3.59 -11.50
CA GLN A 5 -4.54 -3.06 -10.15
C GLN A 5 -4.76 -1.54 -10.04
N SER A 6 -5.18 -1.10 -8.87
CA SER A 6 -5.27 0.32 -8.49
C SER A 6 -4.43 0.62 -7.26
N VAL A 7 -3.86 1.83 -7.20
CA VAL A 7 -3.15 2.33 -6.02
C VAL A 7 -4.17 2.69 -4.94
N MET A 8 -4.03 2.11 -3.75
CA MET A 8 -4.82 2.50 -2.57
C MET A 8 -4.15 3.67 -1.83
N SER A 9 -2.83 3.62 -1.70
CA SER A 9 -2.06 4.66 -1.03
C SER A 9 -0.60 4.60 -1.46
N VAL A 10 0.07 5.74 -1.33
CA VAL A 10 1.48 5.98 -1.67
C VAL A 10 2.18 6.65 -0.48
N ALA A 11 3.39 6.19 -0.18
CA ALA A 11 4.33 6.91 0.67
C ALA A 11 5.60 7.19 -0.13
N SER A 12 6.23 8.32 0.11
CA SER A 12 7.50 8.71 -0.53
C SER A 12 8.54 9.12 0.49
N ALA A 13 9.80 8.80 0.21
CA ALA A 13 10.94 9.29 0.99
C ALA A 13 12.19 9.42 0.10
N ASP A 14 13.13 10.25 0.56
CA ASP A 14 14.51 10.31 0.06
C ASP A 14 15.42 9.62 1.09
N PRO A 15 15.64 8.30 0.95
CA PRO A 15 16.38 7.49 1.92
C PRO A 15 17.89 7.73 1.85
N THR A 16 18.39 8.24 0.72
CA THR A 16 19.82 8.48 0.46
C THR A 16 20.21 9.95 0.69
N GLY A 17 19.24 10.86 0.80
CA GLY A 17 19.48 12.29 0.97
C GLY A 17 19.98 12.96 -0.31
N ASP A 18 19.78 12.33 -1.46
CA ASP A 18 20.28 12.82 -2.77
C ASP A 18 19.21 13.59 -3.56
N GLY A 19 18.07 13.86 -2.95
CA GLY A 19 16.92 14.56 -3.53
C GLY A 19 15.96 13.68 -4.31
N ARG A 20 16.25 12.39 -4.51
CA ARG A 20 15.37 11.48 -5.26
C ARG A 20 14.34 10.82 -4.36
N GLN A 21 13.08 10.88 -4.79
CA GLN A 21 11.98 10.24 -4.08
C GLN A 21 11.84 8.78 -4.52
N HIS A 22 11.89 7.89 -3.55
CA HIS A 22 11.51 6.48 -3.69
C HIS A 22 10.08 6.33 -3.18
N TYR A 23 9.36 5.34 -3.69
CA TYR A 23 7.93 5.17 -3.39
C TYR A 23 7.64 3.80 -2.81
N VAL A 24 6.74 3.77 -1.83
CA VAL A 24 6.11 2.55 -1.35
C VAL A 24 4.62 2.65 -1.68
N LEU A 25 4.16 1.77 -2.57
CA LEU A 25 2.79 1.70 -3.04
C LEU A 25 2.09 0.54 -2.35
N ALA A 26 0.85 0.71 -1.95
CA ALA A 26 -0.04 -0.44 -1.80
C ALA A 26 -1.09 -0.44 -2.89
N LEU A 27 -1.29 -1.62 -3.43
CA LEU A 27 -2.15 -1.87 -4.57
C LEU A 27 -3.22 -2.88 -4.17
N ARG A 28 -4.41 -2.68 -4.73
CA ARG A 28 -5.50 -3.66 -4.70
C ARG A 28 -5.86 -4.09 -6.11
N ASP A 29 -6.55 -5.23 -6.19
CA ASP A 29 -7.21 -5.67 -7.41
C ASP A 29 -8.41 -4.74 -7.72
N LEU A 30 -8.60 -4.38 -8.99
CA LEU A 30 -9.74 -3.55 -9.42
C LEU A 30 -11.10 -4.23 -9.15
N ALA A 31 -11.14 -5.56 -9.11
CA ALA A 31 -12.34 -6.34 -8.84
C ALA A 31 -12.60 -6.54 -7.33
N GLU A 32 -11.74 -6.06 -6.43
CA GLU A 32 -11.83 -6.30 -4.99
C GLU A 32 -13.22 -5.95 -4.42
N ASP A 33 -13.76 -4.78 -4.76
CA ASP A 33 -15.08 -4.34 -4.28
C ASP A 33 -16.22 -5.23 -4.82
N THR A 34 -16.16 -5.63 -6.09
CA THR A 34 -17.15 -6.54 -6.69
C THR A 34 -17.08 -7.93 -6.05
N LEU A 35 -15.88 -8.45 -5.81
CA LEU A 35 -15.69 -9.76 -5.17
C LEU A 35 -16.26 -9.76 -3.74
N ARG A 36 -15.95 -8.72 -2.97
CA ARG A 36 -16.44 -8.53 -1.60
C ARG A 36 -17.96 -8.40 -1.54
N THR A 37 -18.55 -7.59 -2.41
CA THR A 37 -20.02 -7.42 -2.49
C THR A 37 -20.73 -8.74 -2.81
N ASN A 38 -20.08 -9.64 -3.56
CA ASN A 38 -20.59 -10.98 -3.87
C ASN A 38 -20.26 -12.03 -2.79
N GLY A 39 -19.77 -11.62 -1.61
CA GLY A 39 -19.46 -12.51 -0.50
C GLY A 39 -18.22 -13.38 -0.71
N ARG A 40 -17.35 -13.04 -1.66
CA ARG A 40 -16.07 -13.72 -1.86
C ARG A 40 -15.00 -13.09 -0.98
N ALA A 41 -14.03 -13.90 -0.56
CA ALA A 41 -12.85 -13.43 0.17
C ALA A 41 -12.12 -12.36 -0.64
N ALA A 42 -11.59 -11.34 0.05
CA ALA A 42 -10.84 -10.28 -0.61
C ALA A 42 -9.52 -10.82 -1.16
N PRO A 43 -9.10 -10.41 -2.38
CA PRO A 43 -7.79 -10.78 -2.91
C PRO A 43 -6.64 -10.26 -2.05
N SER A 44 -5.49 -10.94 -2.11
CA SER A 44 -4.26 -10.43 -1.51
C SER A 44 -3.88 -9.08 -2.11
N ARG A 45 -3.62 -8.10 -1.24
CA ARG A 45 -3.11 -6.79 -1.64
C ARG A 45 -1.59 -6.83 -1.80
N ILE A 46 -1.05 -5.92 -2.61
CA ILE A 46 0.39 -5.85 -2.90
C ILE A 46 1.01 -4.59 -2.32
N LEU A 47 2.07 -4.76 -1.53
CA LEU A 47 3.01 -3.70 -1.20
C LEU A 47 4.18 -3.74 -2.19
N ARG A 48 4.46 -2.61 -2.84
CA ARG A 48 5.50 -2.50 -3.87
C ARG A 48 6.43 -1.34 -3.59
N VAL A 49 7.72 -1.57 -3.66
CA VAL A 49 8.76 -0.55 -3.47
C VAL A 49 9.33 -0.19 -4.82
N LEU A 50 9.19 1.08 -5.21
CA LEU A 50 9.78 1.65 -6.41
C LEU A 50 10.97 2.51 -6.04
N VAL A 51 12.11 2.24 -6.68
CA VAL A 51 13.36 2.98 -6.46
C VAL A 51 13.63 3.85 -7.67
N ALA A 52 13.82 5.15 -7.44
CA ALA A 52 14.22 6.10 -8.48
C ALA A 52 15.70 5.92 -8.83
N ASN A 53 15.99 5.79 -10.11
CA ASN A 53 17.34 5.82 -10.66
C ASN A 53 17.78 7.26 -10.93
N ALA A 54 19.09 7.45 -11.14
CA ALA A 54 19.67 8.77 -11.42
C ALA A 54 19.17 9.37 -12.75
N ASP A 55 18.73 8.54 -13.69
CA ASP A 55 18.16 8.95 -14.98
C ASP A 55 16.67 9.29 -14.91
N GLY A 56 16.06 9.25 -13.71
CA GLY A 56 14.64 9.49 -13.49
C GLY A 56 13.73 8.29 -13.78
N SER A 57 14.28 7.15 -14.20
CA SER A 57 13.53 5.91 -14.32
C SER A 57 13.24 5.28 -12.94
N PHE A 58 12.29 4.36 -12.89
CA PHE A 58 11.95 3.63 -11.67
C PHE A 58 12.13 2.12 -11.87
N VAL A 59 12.66 1.44 -10.85
CA VAL A 59 12.72 -0.02 -10.80
C VAL A 59 11.86 -0.55 -9.66
N ASP A 60 11.26 -1.71 -9.89
CA ASP A 60 10.56 -2.48 -8.86
C ASP A 60 11.60 -3.19 -7.99
N ALA A 61 11.89 -2.61 -6.82
CA ALA A 61 12.92 -3.11 -5.93
C ALA A 61 12.40 -4.24 -5.03
N ALA A 62 11.10 -4.24 -4.71
CA ALA A 62 10.49 -5.28 -3.90
C ALA A 62 8.97 -5.33 -4.10
N CYS A 63 8.41 -6.54 -4.06
CA CYS A 63 6.97 -6.79 -4.12
C CYS A 63 6.60 -7.79 -3.02
N ASN A 64 5.65 -7.43 -2.15
CA ASN A 64 5.24 -8.24 -1.00
C ASN A 64 3.70 -8.32 -0.93
N THR A 65 3.18 -9.53 -0.78
CA THR A 65 1.73 -9.82 -0.74
C THR A 65 1.22 -10.27 0.64
N ARG A 66 2.10 -10.28 1.66
CA ARG A 66 1.82 -10.83 2.99
C ARG A 66 1.81 -9.79 4.10
N VAL A 67 2.52 -8.69 3.90
CA VAL A 67 2.75 -7.68 4.95
C VAL A 67 1.59 -6.69 5.05
N ILE A 68 0.73 -6.57 4.03
CA ILE A 68 -0.46 -5.72 4.09
C ILE A 68 -1.73 -6.53 4.16
N PHE A 69 -2.63 -6.12 5.04
CA PHE A 69 -3.91 -6.80 5.24
C PHE A 69 -4.82 -6.67 4.03
N THR A 70 -5.54 -7.73 3.71
CA THR A 70 -6.68 -7.72 2.79
C THR A 70 -7.83 -6.87 3.37
N ALA A 71 -8.82 -6.55 2.54
CA ALA A 71 -9.95 -5.71 2.96
C ALA A 71 -10.74 -6.31 4.15
N ASP A 72 -10.78 -7.64 4.25
CA ASP A 72 -11.50 -8.40 5.28
C ASP A 72 -10.63 -8.73 6.52
N GLU A 73 -9.33 -8.46 6.49
CA GLU A 73 -8.41 -8.68 7.62
C GLU A 73 -8.36 -7.47 8.58
N GLY A 74 -8.87 -6.30 8.17
CA GLY A 74 -8.87 -5.06 8.97
C GLY A 74 -9.86 -5.01 10.14
N GLY A 75 -10.72 -6.02 10.29
CA GLY A 75 -11.78 -6.04 11.30
C GLY A 75 -12.97 -5.17 10.87
N GLN A 76 -13.21 -4.06 11.58
CA GLN A 76 -14.40 -3.21 11.37
C GLN A 76 -14.24 -2.19 10.23
N CYS A 77 -13.00 -1.84 9.87
CA CYS A 77 -12.68 -0.82 8.87
C CYS A 77 -11.52 -1.28 7.97
N ASP A 78 -11.40 -0.66 6.81
CA ASP A 78 -10.27 -0.88 5.91
C ASP A 78 -9.02 -0.12 6.40
N PRO A 79 -7.88 -0.80 6.63
CA PRO A 79 -6.68 -0.16 7.18
C PRO A 79 -5.98 0.81 6.22
N PHE A 80 -6.37 0.83 4.95
CA PHE A 80 -5.74 1.65 3.91
C PHE A 80 -6.69 2.65 3.26
N LEU A 81 -8.00 2.40 3.30
CA LEU A 81 -9.00 3.30 2.73
C LEU A 81 -9.72 4.15 3.78
N ASP A 82 -9.83 3.66 5.03
CA ASP A 82 -10.61 4.32 6.08
C ASP A 82 -9.73 4.99 7.16
N SER A 83 -8.41 5.13 6.93
CA SER A 83 -7.48 5.80 7.86
C SER A 83 -6.40 6.62 7.15
N ASP A 84 -6.25 7.87 7.60
CA ASP A 84 -5.18 8.77 7.16
C ASP A 84 -3.83 8.48 7.85
N GLN A 85 -3.80 7.62 8.89
CA GLN A 85 -2.59 7.33 9.69
C GLN A 85 -1.78 6.12 9.18
N GLY A 86 -2.14 5.57 8.02
CA GLY A 86 -1.73 4.23 7.61
C GLY A 86 -0.24 4.04 7.29
N ARG A 87 0.53 5.10 6.98
CA ARG A 87 1.90 4.97 6.45
C ARG A 87 2.77 6.18 6.74
N VAL A 88 3.98 5.92 7.22
CA VAL A 88 5.03 6.94 7.39
C VAL A 88 6.30 6.44 6.73
N ALA A 89 6.85 7.21 5.80
CA ALA A 89 8.19 7.00 5.28
C ALA A 89 9.09 8.13 5.80
N LYS A 90 10.22 7.79 6.41
CA LYS A 90 11.19 8.75 6.97
C LYS A 90 12.60 8.22 6.79
N GLY A 91 13.39 8.94 6.00
CA GLY A 91 14.74 8.48 5.62
C GLY A 91 14.68 7.10 4.98
N SER A 92 15.49 6.16 5.46
CA SER A 92 15.55 4.78 4.97
C SER A 92 14.47 3.85 5.51
N TYR A 93 13.56 4.34 6.35
CA TYR A 93 12.53 3.54 7.00
C TYR A 93 11.15 3.87 6.44
N PHE A 94 10.33 2.84 6.27
CA PHE A 94 8.90 3.00 6.11
C PHE A 94 8.17 2.09 7.09
N THR A 95 7.04 2.57 7.60
CA THR A 95 6.16 1.80 8.47
C THR A 95 4.84 1.59 7.77
N VAL A 96 4.33 0.35 7.85
CA VAL A 96 2.99 -0.01 7.41
C VAL A 96 2.16 -0.21 8.67
N HIS A 97 1.08 0.56 8.82
CA HIS A 97 0.09 0.34 9.87
C HIS A 97 -1.07 -0.45 9.28
N ASN A 98 -1.17 -1.74 9.65
CA ASN A 98 -2.26 -2.62 9.24
C ASN A 98 -3.48 -2.58 10.16
N GLY A 99 -3.43 -1.79 11.24
CA GLY A 99 -4.48 -1.74 12.25
C GLY A 99 -5.30 -0.46 12.16
N VAL A 100 -6.62 -0.61 12.05
CA VAL A 100 -7.60 0.44 12.33
C VAL A 100 -8.49 -0.02 13.47
N ALA A 101 -8.42 0.67 14.61
CA ALA A 101 -9.50 0.70 15.57
C ALA A 101 -10.38 1.89 15.20
N CYS A 102 -11.40 1.67 14.38
CA CYS A 102 -12.49 2.64 14.29
C CYS A 102 -13.18 2.66 15.65
N GLY A 103 -12.98 3.72 16.43
CA GLY A 103 -13.68 3.89 17.71
C GLY A 103 -15.19 3.75 17.50
N GLN A 104 -15.90 3.27 18.52
CA GLN A 104 -17.37 3.26 18.49
C GLN A 104 -17.87 4.67 18.20
N HIS A 105 -18.66 4.83 17.12
CA HIS A 105 -19.38 6.05 16.79
C HIS A 105 -20.87 5.79 16.93
#